data_AF-A0A6C0Q5G3-F1
#
_entry.id   AF-A0A6C0Q5G3-F1
#
_cell.length_a   1.000
_cell.length_b   1.000
_cell.length_c   1.000
_cell.angle_alpha   90.00
_cell.angle_beta   90.00
_cell.angle_gamma   90.00
#
_symmetry.space_group_name_H-M   'P 1'
#
loop_
_entity.id
_entity.type
_entity.pdbx_description
1 polymer ?
#
loop_
_entity_poly.entity_id
_entity_poly.type
_entity_poly.pdbx_seq_one_letter_code
_entity_poly.pdbx_strand_id
1 'polypeptide(L)'
;MYQTALPVGPGRDGTVLVPAGGNAIDPEGLDAVDMETGDRRWTTQEWAESSLAVVADDRVLIAGADDMRSLSLADGKETAGRRSFEGWPEDEAPKAMLVSGGVVFLAFPDGTVLTAHVP
;
A
#
# COMPACT_ATOMS: atom_id res chain seq x y z
N MET A 1 -23.48 -8.39 0.85
CA MET A 1 -23.13 -7.17 1.59
C MET A 1 -22.00 -6.52 0.81
N TYR A 2 -22.28 -5.47 0.04
CA TYR A 2 -21.25 -4.80 -0.75
C TYR A 2 -20.45 -3.94 0.21
N GLN A 3 -19.32 -4.45 0.71
CA GLN A 3 -18.31 -3.58 1.29
C GLN A 3 -17.86 -2.66 0.15
N THR A 4 -18.13 -1.36 0.30
CA THR A 4 -17.58 -0.35 -0.59
C THR A 4 -16.10 -0.28 -0.27
N ALA A 5 -15.31 -1.09 -0.98
CA ALA A 5 -13.87 -0.98 -1.00
C ALA A 5 -13.53 0.46 -1.37
N LEU A 6 -13.10 1.25 -0.39
CA LEU A 6 -12.60 2.59 -0.69
C LEU A 6 -11.33 2.40 -1.52
N PRO A 7 -11.24 3.01 -2.72
CA PRO A 7 -10.06 2.88 -3.55
C PRO A 7 -8.86 3.45 -2.79
N VAL A 8 -7.80 2.65 -2.69
CA VAL A 8 -6.60 2.97 -1.91
C VAL A 8 -5.66 3.90 -2.71
N GLY A 9 -5.94 4.13 -3.99
CA GLY A 9 -5.39 5.21 -4.80
C GLY A 9 -5.39 4.90 -6.30
N PRO A 10 -5.56 5.91 -7.18
CA PRO A 10 -5.40 5.74 -8.62
C PRO A 10 -3.94 5.93 -9.08
N GLY A 11 -3.46 5.03 -9.92
CA GLY A 11 -2.28 5.21 -10.74
C GLY A 11 -2.57 6.06 -11.98
N ARG A 12 -1.51 6.62 -12.56
CA ARG A 12 -1.60 7.45 -13.78
C ARG A 12 -2.09 6.67 -15.01
N ASP A 13 -1.95 5.36 -14.98
CA ASP A 13 -2.31 4.42 -16.04
C ASP A 13 -3.75 3.90 -15.93
N GLY A 14 -4.56 4.52 -15.07
CA GLY A 14 -5.93 4.10 -14.80
C GLY A 14 -6.04 2.89 -13.87
N THR A 15 -4.95 2.41 -13.26
CA THR A 15 -5.04 1.36 -12.23
C THR A 15 -5.62 1.93 -10.95
N VAL A 16 -6.56 1.24 -10.32
CA VAL A 16 -7.05 1.54 -8.97
C VAL A 16 -6.81 0.34 -8.07
N LEU A 17 -6.29 0.59 -6.88
CA LEU A 17 -6.12 -0.44 -5.85
C LEU A 17 -7.38 -0.55 -5.00
N VAL A 18 -7.87 -1.76 -4.79
CA VAL A 18 -9.00 -2.06 -3.90
C VAL A 18 -8.68 -3.25 -3.00
N PRO A 19 -9.13 -3.25 -1.72
CA PRO A 19 -9.02 -4.42 -0.88
C PRO A 19 -9.62 -5.66 -1.55
N ALA A 20 -8.81 -6.69 -1.71
CA ALA A 20 -9.26 -8.02 -2.08
C ALA A 20 -9.78 -8.69 -0.80
N GLY A 21 -11.04 -9.12 -0.82
CA GLY A 21 -11.66 -9.77 0.34
C GLY A 21 -10.92 -11.06 0.70
N GLY A 22 -10.54 -11.19 1.97
CA GLY A 22 -9.81 -12.36 2.48
C GLY A 22 -10.69 -13.39 3.20
N ASN A 23 -10.14 -14.58 3.38
CA ASN A 23 -10.59 -15.64 4.27
C ASN A 23 -9.36 -16.36 4.86
N ALA A 24 -9.57 -17.38 5.70
CA ALA A 24 -8.46 -18.09 6.36
C ALA A 24 -7.51 -18.85 5.41
N ILE A 25 -7.91 -19.08 4.16
CA ILE A 25 -7.14 -19.78 3.13
C ILE A 25 -6.50 -18.79 2.15
N ASP A 26 -7.22 -17.73 1.78
CA ASP A 26 -6.72 -16.60 0.99
C ASP A 26 -6.76 -15.34 1.86
N PRO A 27 -5.66 -14.98 2.55
CA PRO A 27 -5.65 -13.80 3.41
C PRO A 27 -5.96 -12.54 2.61
N GLU A 28 -6.39 -11.49 3.32
CA GLU A 28 -6.68 -10.19 2.72
C GLU A 28 -5.51 -9.68 1.87
N GLY A 29 -5.84 -8.87 0.87
CA GLY A 29 -4.86 -8.40 -0.10
C GLY A 29 -5.33 -7.17 -0.86
N LEU A 30 -4.63 -6.84 -1.94
CA LEU A 30 -5.05 -5.79 -2.87
C LEU A 30 -5.25 -6.35 -4.26
N ASP A 31 -6.39 -6.02 -4.85
CA ASP A 31 -6.63 -6.15 -6.28
C ASP A 31 -6.26 -4.83 -6.96
N ALA A 32 -5.51 -4.92 -8.06
CA ALA A 32 -5.34 -3.83 -9.00
C ALA A 32 -6.35 -3.98 -10.12
N VAL A 33 -7.17 -2.96 -10.30
CA VAL A 33 -8.30 -2.96 -11.22
C VAL A 33 -8.15 -1.85 -12.24
N ASP A 34 -8.42 -2.15 -13.50
CA ASP A 34 -8.54 -1.13 -14.53
C ASP A 34 -9.78 -0.26 -14.25
N MET A 35 -9.59 1.04 -14.09
CA MET A 35 -10.68 1.96 -13.75
C MET A 35 -11.72 2.10 -14.86
N GLU A 36 -11.34 1.94 -16.13
CA GLU A 36 -12.24 2.10 -17.27
C GLU A 36 -13.12 0.85 -17.44
N THR A 37 -12.50 -0.33 -17.38
CA THR A 37 -13.21 -1.59 -17.66
C THR A 37 -13.72 -2.31 -16.41
N GLY A 38 -13.12 -2.04 -15.25
CA GLY A 38 -13.34 -2.79 -14.02
C GLY A 38 -12.63 -4.15 -13.98
N ASP A 39 -11.76 -4.43 -14.96
CA ASP A 39 -11.06 -5.72 -15.03
C ASP A 39 -9.89 -5.76 -14.03
N ARG A 40 -9.78 -6.88 -13.31
CA ARG A 40 -8.63 -7.12 -12.45
C ARG A 40 -7.37 -7.37 -13.28
N ARG A 41 -6.36 -6.53 -13.10
CA ARG A 41 -5.03 -6.64 -13.70
C ARG A 41 -4.17 -7.64 -12.94
N TRP A 42 -4.13 -7.55 -11.61
CA TRP A 42 -3.39 -8.48 -10.73
C TRP A 42 -3.95 -8.45 -9.30
N THR A 43 -3.50 -9.40 -8.47
CA THR A 43 -3.79 -9.47 -7.02
C THR A 43 -2.48 -9.65 -6.24
N THR A 44 -2.42 -9.17 -5.01
CA THR A 44 -1.30 -9.39 -4.09
C THR A 44 -1.79 -9.62 -2.67
N GLN A 45 -1.11 -10.51 -1.94
CA GLN A 45 -1.36 -10.80 -0.50
C GLN A 45 -0.41 -10.02 0.41
N GLU A 46 0.34 -9.08 -0.15
CA GLU A 46 1.34 -8.28 0.58
C GLU A 46 0.73 -7.16 1.43
N TRP A 47 -0.59 -6.96 1.37
CA TRP A 47 -1.34 -5.96 2.11
C TRP A 47 -2.28 -6.62 3.11
N ALA A 48 -2.54 -5.98 4.24
CA ALA A 48 -3.55 -6.36 5.22
C ALA A 48 -4.39 -5.13 5.61
N GLU A 49 -5.60 -5.32 6.14
CA GLU A 49 -6.49 -4.21 6.53
C GLU A 49 -5.86 -3.18 7.48
N SER A 50 -4.89 -3.60 8.31
CA SER A 50 -4.16 -2.71 9.23
C SER A 50 -3.08 -1.85 8.54
N SER A 51 -2.77 -2.13 7.29
CA SER A 51 -1.70 -1.48 6.52
C SER A 51 -2.24 -0.35 5.66
N LEU A 52 -1.43 0.69 5.48
CA LEU A 52 -1.69 1.72 4.47
C LEU A 52 -1.10 1.27 3.13
N ALA A 53 -1.76 1.62 2.02
CA ALA A 53 -1.14 1.55 0.71
C ALA A 53 -1.32 2.85 -0.08
N VAL A 54 -0.40 3.14 -0.99
CA VAL A 54 -0.48 4.31 -1.88
C VAL A 54 0.23 4.01 -3.20
N VAL A 55 -0.30 4.54 -4.29
CA VAL A 55 0.38 4.52 -5.59
C VAL A 55 1.37 5.68 -5.68
N ALA A 56 2.61 5.37 -6.00
CA ALA A 56 3.72 6.29 -6.14
C ALA A 56 4.43 6.04 -7.48
N ASP A 57 4.02 6.78 -8.51
CA ASP A 57 4.48 6.62 -9.90
C ASP A 57 4.26 5.19 -10.44
N ASP A 58 5.33 4.43 -10.66
CA ASP A 58 5.28 3.04 -11.14
C ASP A 58 5.21 2.00 -10.01
N ARG A 59 4.96 2.45 -8.78
CA ARG A 59 5.00 1.59 -7.58
C ARG A 59 3.76 1.67 -6.72
N VAL A 60 3.56 0.63 -5.93
CA VAL A 60 2.68 0.62 -4.76
C VAL A 60 3.56 0.54 -3.52
N LEU A 61 3.38 1.49 -2.60
CA LEU A 61 4.00 1.42 -1.28
C LEU A 61 2.99 0.87 -0.29
N ILE A 62 3.42 -0.04 0.57
CA ILE A 62 2.62 -0.58 1.66
C ILE A 62 3.38 -0.35 2.95
N ALA A 63 2.74 0.26 3.94
CA ALA A 63 3.29 0.50 5.27
C ALA A 63 2.43 -0.18 6.33
N GLY A 64 3.04 -1.08 7.09
CA GLY A 64 2.42 -1.84 8.19
C GLY A 64 2.91 -1.39 9.56
N ALA A 65 2.77 -2.24 10.57
CA ALA A 65 3.23 -1.96 11.93
C ALA A 65 4.76 -1.99 12.08
N ASP A 66 5.44 -2.87 11.33
CA ASP A 66 6.86 -3.15 11.56
C ASP A 66 7.78 -2.68 10.40
N ASP A 67 7.20 -2.53 9.22
CA ASP A 67 7.94 -2.31 7.99
C ASP A 67 7.14 -1.58 6.92
N MET A 68 7.88 -1.10 5.91
CA MET A 68 7.36 -0.68 4.63
C MET A 68 7.93 -1.56 3.52
N ARG A 69 7.13 -1.85 2.49
CA ARG A 69 7.54 -2.57 1.28
C ARG A 69 7.09 -1.82 0.02
N SER A 70 7.68 -2.21 -1.10
CA SER A 70 7.35 -1.62 -2.40
C SER A 70 7.08 -2.70 -3.44
N LEU A 71 6.00 -2.54 -4.18
CA LEU A 71 5.57 -3.40 -5.27
C LEU A 71 5.58 -2.62 -6.58
N SER A 72 5.73 -3.31 -7.70
CA SER A 72 5.53 -2.77 -9.05
C SER A 72 4.03 -2.58 -9.30
N LEU A 73 3.62 -1.41 -9.76
CA LEU A 73 2.23 -1.15 -10.13
C LEU A 73 1.80 -1.98 -11.35
N ALA A 74 2.76 -2.37 -12.21
CA ALA A 74 2.48 -3.07 -13.45
C ALA A 74 2.04 -4.53 -13.22
N ASP A 75 2.60 -5.20 -12.22
CA ASP A 75 2.39 -6.65 -12.01
C ASP A 75 2.24 -7.07 -10.54
N GLY A 76 2.23 -6.12 -9.60
CA GLY A 76 2.01 -6.39 -8.18
C GLY A 76 3.16 -7.13 -7.48
N LYS A 77 4.32 -7.27 -8.14
CA LYS A 77 5.48 -7.97 -7.57
C LYS A 77 6.35 -7.05 -6.75
N GLU A 78 6.95 -7.59 -5.70
CA GLU A 78 7.87 -6.86 -4.84
C GLU A 78 9.06 -6.32 -5.64
N THR A 79 9.29 -5.01 -5.54
CA THR A 79 10.45 -4.31 -6.14
C THR A 79 11.50 -3.99 -5.10
N ALA A 80 11.11 -3.88 -3.83
CA ALA A 80 12.00 -3.75 -2.70
C ALA A 80 11.42 -4.46 -1.48
N GLY A 81 12.29 -5.24 -0.83
CA GLY A 81 12.09 -5.92 0.45
C GLY A 81 11.49 -5.04 1.54
N ARG A 82 11.07 -5.67 2.64
CA ARG A 82 10.76 -5.00 3.92
C ARG A 82 11.89 -4.06 4.33
N ARG A 83 11.58 -2.77 4.46
CA ARG A 83 12.48 -1.72 4.95
C ARG A 83 11.87 -1.13 6.22
N SER A 84 12.60 -1.26 7.31
CA SER A 84 12.34 -0.53 8.55
C SER A 84 13.31 0.65 8.62
N PHE A 85 12.80 1.81 9.04
CA PHE A 85 13.61 3.02 9.17
C PHE A 85 14.11 3.18 10.60
N GLU A 86 15.23 3.87 10.79
CA GLU A 86 15.65 4.26 12.13
C GLU A 86 14.59 5.16 12.77
N GLY A 87 14.22 4.86 14.01
CA GLY A 87 13.13 5.55 14.72
C GLY A 87 11.73 5.09 14.33
N TRP A 88 11.59 3.95 13.64
CA TRP A 88 10.29 3.29 13.44
C TRP A 88 9.67 2.88 14.78
N PRO A 89 8.45 3.36 15.11
CA PRO A 89 7.77 2.96 16.34
C PRO A 89 7.50 1.46 16.40
N GLU A 90 7.77 0.83 17.55
CA GLU A 90 7.54 -0.60 17.75
C GLU A 90 6.04 -0.91 17.83
N ASP A 91 5.61 -1.99 17.16
CA ASP A 91 4.24 -2.51 17.18
C ASP A 91 3.14 -1.49 16.78
N GLU A 92 3.50 -0.44 16.05
CA GLU A 92 2.59 0.67 15.75
C GLU A 92 2.60 1.04 14.25
N ALA A 93 1.47 0.81 13.59
CA ALA A 93 1.30 1.17 12.18
C ALA A 93 1.05 2.67 12.01
N PRO A 94 1.60 3.29 10.94
CA PRO A 94 1.29 4.67 10.61
C PRO A 94 -0.21 4.83 10.32
N LYS A 95 -0.76 5.99 10.63
CA LYS A 95 -2.18 6.34 10.39
C LYS A 95 -2.39 7.16 9.13
N ALA A 96 -1.33 7.77 8.62
CA ALA A 96 -1.34 8.45 7.34
C ALA A 96 -0.03 8.23 6.60
N MET A 97 -0.16 8.11 5.28
CA MET A 97 0.96 8.03 4.36
C MET A 97 0.71 9.03 3.22
N LEU A 98 1.73 9.83 2.90
CA LEU A 98 1.71 10.79 1.80
C LEU A 98 2.97 10.62 0.97
N VAL A 99 2.83 10.64 -0.36
CA VAL A 99 3.97 10.68 -1.28
C VAL A 99 3.94 11.99 -2.04
N SER A 100 5.07 12.71 -2.04
CA SER A 100 5.23 13.94 -2.80
C SER A 100 6.68 14.09 -3.25
N GLY A 101 6.89 14.39 -4.53
CA GLY A 101 8.23 14.63 -5.08
C GLY A 101 9.23 13.48 -4.87
N GLY A 102 8.76 12.23 -4.84
CA GLY A 102 9.62 11.06 -4.59
C GLY A 102 10.02 10.87 -3.13
N VAL A 103 9.34 11.53 -2.20
CA VAL A 103 9.49 11.37 -0.75
C VAL A 103 8.20 10.81 -0.17
N VAL A 104 8.31 9.81 0.70
CA VAL A 104 7.22 9.29 1.53
C VAL A 104 7.28 9.92 2.92
N PHE A 105 6.11 10.30 3.42
CA PHE A 105 5.89 10.79 4.79
C PHE A 105 4.94 9.82 5.48
N LEU A 106 5.34 9.32 6.65
CA LEU A 106 4.56 8.41 7.49
C LEU A 106 4.29 9.09 8.82
N ALA A 107 3.03 9.24 9.18
CA ALA A 107 2.63 9.83 10.46
C ALA A 107 2.07 8.75 11.39
N PHE A 108 2.65 8.66 12.58
CA PHE A 108 2.31 7.68 13.61
C PHE A 108 1.45 8.32 14.71
N PRO A 109 0.66 7.52 15.47
CA PRO A 109 -0.20 8.03 16.54
C PRO A 109 0.52 8.76 17.68
N ASP A 110 1.76 8.39 17.96
CA ASP A 110 2.61 9.02 18.98
C ASP A 110 3.10 10.43 18.60
N GLY A 111 2.80 10.89 17.38
CA GLY A 111 3.23 12.17 16.83
C GLY A 111 4.57 12.10 16.07
N THR A 112 5.20 10.93 16.00
CA THR A 112 6.38 10.70 15.17
C THR A 112 6.02 10.84 13.69
N VAL A 113 6.87 11.53 12.94
CA VAL A 113 6.81 11.59 11.48
C VAL A 113 8.12 11.09 10.91
N LEU A 114 8.05 10.01 10.13
CA LEU A 114 9.19 9.49 9.39
C LEU A 114 9.12 9.92 7.94
N THR A 115 10.29 10.24 7.38
CA THR A 115 10.43 10.63 5.98
C THR A 115 11.53 9.84 5.32
N ALA A 116 11.28 9.36 4.11
CA ALA A 116 12.27 8.66 3.31
C ALA A 116 12.06 8.91 1.82
N HIS A 117 13.09 8.64 1.03
CA HIS A 117 12.89 8.53 -0.42
C HIS A 117 12.09 7.28 -0.76
N VAL A 118 11.29 7.37 -1.81
CA VAL A 118 10.62 6.21 -2.39
C VAL A 118 11.71 5.18 -2.77
N PRO A 119 11.62 3.94 -2.25
CA PRO A 119 12.71 2.96 -2.26
C PRO A 119 13.10 2.42 -3.63
#